data_AF-A0A7J4P0R1-F1
#
_entry.id   AF-A0A7J4P0R1-F1
#
_cell.length_a   1.000
_cell.length_b   1.000
_cell.length_c   1.000
_cell.angle_alpha   90.00
_cell.angle_beta   90.00
_cell.angle_gamma   90.00
#
_symmetry.space_group_name_H-M   'P 1'
#
loop_
_entity.id
_entity.type
_entity.pdbx_description
1 polymer ?
#
loop_
_entity_poly.entity_id
_entity_poly.type
_entity_poly.pdbx_seq_one_letter_code
_entity_poly.pdbx_strand_id
1 'polypeptide(L)'
;AVAEMMNRWLAGLAPPKVFRPSSEFARMIAVYAKERLAAATPDTLDVYVTHDTWVGSCLFHWFAIPMPLDGVRFLDGYLMQPLDGEMAVWYRGKAMRMEYPHWWD
;
A
#
# COMPACT_ATOMS: atom_id res chain seq x y z
N ALA A 1 13.03 -17.68 3.68
CA ALA A 1 13.49 -16.69 2.67
C ALA A 1 12.84 -15.32 2.96
N VAL A 2 13.33 -14.20 2.42
CA VAL A 2 12.80 -12.83 2.70
C VAL A 2 11.26 -12.75 2.54
N ALA A 3 10.71 -13.37 1.50
CA ALA A 3 9.26 -13.42 1.26
C ALA A 3 8.46 -14.07 2.41
N GLU A 4 9.01 -15.09 3.08
CA GLU A 4 8.37 -15.76 4.20
C GLU A 4 8.30 -14.85 5.43
N MET A 5 9.40 -14.14 5.73
CA MET A 5 9.44 -13.14 6.79
C MET A 5 8.42 -12.03 6.53
N MET A 6 8.32 -11.56 5.28
CA MET A 6 7.35 -10.53 4.89
C MET A 6 5.91 -11.00 5.06
N ASN A 7 5.59 -12.22 4.62
CA ASN A 7 4.23 -12.78 4.78
C ASN A 7 3.86 -12.95 6.25
N ARG A 8 4.80 -13.38 7.10
CA ARG A 8 4.58 -13.43 8.56
C ARG A 8 4.32 -12.05 9.14
N TRP A 9 5.04 -11.03 8.67
CA TRP A 9 4.85 -9.65 9.09
C TRP A 9 3.51 -9.05 8.61
N LEU A 10 3.11 -9.31 7.36
CA LEU A 10 1.80 -8.93 6.83
C LEU A 10 0.65 -9.58 7.60
N ALA A 11 0.82 -10.85 7.97
CA ALA A 11 -0.14 -11.60 8.78
C ALA A 11 -0.15 -11.21 10.28
N GLY A 12 0.69 -10.26 10.72
CA GLY A 12 0.77 -9.84 12.12
C GLY A 12 1.45 -10.85 13.06
N LEU A 13 2.15 -11.85 12.52
CA LEU A 13 2.87 -12.87 13.29
C LEU A 13 4.29 -12.45 13.68
N ALA A 14 4.76 -11.28 13.21
CA ALA A 14 6.03 -10.70 13.62
C ALA A 14 5.87 -9.92 14.93
N PRO A 15 6.79 -10.06 15.92
CA PRO A 15 6.70 -9.34 17.18
C PRO A 15 6.71 -7.81 16.98
N PRO A 16 5.75 -7.05 17.53
CA PRO A 16 5.66 -5.60 17.36
C PRO A 16 6.89 -4.81 17.84
N LYS A 17 7.62 -5.36 18.83
CA LYS A 17 8.86 -4.77 19.36
C LYS A 17 10.03 -4.81 18.38
N VAL A 18 9.94 -5.66 17.36
CA VAL A 18 10.99 -5.87 16.34
C VAL A 18 10.63 -5.15 15.06
N PHE A 19 9.36 -5.26 14.64
CA PHE A 19 8.81 -4.56 13.49
C PHE A 19 7.47 -3.94 13.85
N ARG A 20 7.27 -2.66 13.51
CA ARG A 20 5.95 -2.04 13.53
C ARG A 20 4.97 -2.92 12.76
N PRO A 21 3.76 -3.18 13.26
CA PRO A 21 2.73 -3.90 12.50
C PRO A 21 2.51 -3.28 11.11
N SER A 22 2.44 -4.12 10.09
CA SER A 22 2.23 -3.70 8.70
C SER A 22 0.95 -2.88 8.54
N SER A 23 -0.12 -3.25 9.24
CA SER A 23 -1.39 -2.52 9.24
C SER A 23 -1.27 -1.11 9.80
N GLU A 24 -0.47 -0.89 10.84
CA GLU A 24 -0.22 0.45 11.39
C GLU A 24 0.54 1.32 10.41
N PHE A 25 1.55 0.76 9.74
CA PHE A 25 2.25 1.48 8.68
C PHE A 25 1.31 1.86 7.53
N ALA A 26 0.50 0.91 7.06
CA ALA A 26 -0.45 1.14 5.98
C ALA A 26 -1.46 2.24 6.32
N ARG A 27 -1.95 2.28 7.57
CA ARG A 27 -2.84 3.34 8.07
C ARG A 27 -2.15 4.70 8.14
N MET A 28 -0.93 4.74 8.66
CA MET A 28 -0.15 5.97 8.75
C MET A 28 0.07 6.61 7.36
N ILE A 29 0.45 5.81 6.36
CA ILE A 29 0.65 6.31 5.00
C ILE A 29 -0.67 6.72 4.35
N ALA A 30 -1.77 6.04 4.66
CA ALA A 30 -3.09 6.37 4.14
C ALA A 30 -3.58 7.75 4.63
N VAL A 31 -3.34 8.06 5.91
CA VAL A 31 -3.59 9.39 6.49
C VAL A 31 -2.73 10.44 5.80
N TYR A 32 -1.42 10.19 5.69
CA TYR A 32 -0.50 11.11 5.03
C TYR A 32 -0.90 11.38 3.57
N ALA A 33 -1.24 10.33 2.81
CA ALA A 33 -1.69 10.46 1.43
C ALA A 33 -3.00 11.26 1.33
N LYS A 34 -3.99 11.01 2.21
CA LYS A 34 -5.24 11.77 2.26
C LYS A 34 -5.00 13.26 2.51
N GLU A 35 -4.15 13.59 3.48
CA GLU A 35 -3.81 14.99 3.79
C GLU A 35 -3.15 15.70 2.60
N ARG A 36 -2.27 15.00 1.87
CA ARG A 36 -1.63 15.54 0.66
C ARG A 36 -2.60 15.72 -0.49
N LEU A 37 -3.44 14.71 -0.76
CA LEU A 37 -4.46 14.76 -1.79
C LEU A 37 -5.51 15.86 -1.52
N ALA A 38 -5.88 16.09 -0.26
CA ALA A 38 -6.80 17.17 0.12
C ALA A 38 -6.20 18.57 -0.13
N ALA A 39 -4.87 18.69 -0.12
CA ALA A 39 -4.15 19.94 -0.40
C ALA A 39 -3.70 20.06 -1.87
N ALA A 40 -3.91 19.02 -2.68
CA ALA A 40 -3.44 18.92 -4.05
C ALA A 40 -4.30 19.75 -5.02
N THR A 41 -3.70 20.21 -6.12
CA THR A 41 -4.44 20.82 -7.23
C THR A 41 -4.84 19.76 -8.26
N PRO A 42 -5.85 20.00 -9.12
CA PRO A 42 -6.38 18.99 -10.04
C PRO A 42 -5.38 18.36 -11.03
N ASP A 43 -4.19 18.93 -11.18
CA ASP A 43 -3.18 18.52 -12.16
C ASP A 43 -1.87 18.01 -11.51
N THR A 44 -1.91 17.57 -10.24
CA THR A 44 -0.73 17.04 -9.56
C THR A 44 -0.65 15.52 -9.63
N LEU A 45 0.58 15.02 -9.79
CA LEU A 45 0.94 13.63 -9.57
C LEU A 45 1.88 13.56 -8.35
N ASP A 46 1.39 12.98 -7.26
CA ASP A 46 2.22 12.72 -6.09
C ASP A 46 3.00 11.42 -6.26
N VAL A 47 4.33 11.50 -6.14
CA VAL A 47 5.23 10.34 -6.21
C VAL A 47 5.86 10.08 -4.85
N TYR A 48 5.57 8.91 -4.29
CA TYR A 48 6.14 8.45 -3.03
C TYR A 48 7.14 7.33 -3.28
N VAL A 49 8.35 7.46 -2.74
CA VAL A 49 9.42 6.46 -2.89
C VAL A 49 9.72 5.83 -1.53
N THR A 50 9.70 4.50 -1.47
CA THR A 50 9.97 3.73 -0.26
C THR A 50 10.52 2.34 -0.60
N HIS A 51 10.82 1.54 0.43
CA HIS A 51 11.31 0.18 0.25
C HIS A 51 10.19 -0.80 -0.14
N ASP A 52 10.57 -1.84 -0.88
CA ASP A 52 9.75 -3.00 -1.29
C ASP A 52 8.79 -3.51 -0.21
N THR A 53 9.26 -3.58 1.03
CA THR A 53 8.52 -4.07 2.19
C THR A 53 7.32 -3.18 2.50
N TRP A 54 7.51 -1.87 2.41
CA TRP A 54 6.48 -0.88 2.68
C TRP A 54 5.47 -0.81 1.53
N VAL A 55 5.94 -0.94 0.28
CA VAL A 55 5.06 -1.10 -0.89
C VAL A 55 4.18 -2.33 -0.72
N GLY A 56 4.76 -3.46 -0.29
CA GLY A 56 4.05 -4.69 0.02
C GLY A 56 2.96 -4.54 1.07
N SER A 57 3.24 -3.75 2.12
CA SER A 57 2.28 -3.42 3.16
C SER A 57 1.06 -2.68 2.59
N CYS A 58 1.28 -1.69 1.72
CA CYS A 58 0.20 -0.96 1.08
C CYS A 58 -0.59 -1.86 0.10
N LEU A 59 0.10 -2.64 -0.73
CA LEU A 59 -0.55 -3.60 -1.64
C LEU A 59 -1.52 -4.53 -0.90
N PHE A 60 -1.08 -5.09 0.23
CA PHE A 60 -1.89 -6.01 1.01
C PHE A 60 -3.03 -5.30 1.74
N HIS A 61 -2.73 -4.25 2.51
CA HIS A 61 -3.72 -3.62 3.40
C HIS A 61 -4.67 -2.67 2.69
N TRP A 62 -4.29 -2.09 1.54
CA TRP A 62 -5.15 -1.16 0.79
C TRP A 62 -5.94 -1.85 -0.30
N PHE A 63 -5.36 -2.86 -0.95
CA PHE A 63 -5.92 -3.44 -2.18
C PHE A 63 -6.17 -4.95 -2.08
N ALA A 64 -5.93 -5.56 -0.91
CA ALA A 64 -6.01 -7.01 -0.71
C ALA A 64 -5.10 -7.82 -1.66
N ILE A 65 -4.00 -7.22 -2.13
CA ILE A 65 -3.04 -7.86 -3.04
C ILE A 65 -1.92 -8.49 -2.19
N PRO A 66 -1.78 -9.82 -2.16
CA PRO A 66 -0.69 -10.47 -1.43
C PRO A 66 0.67 -10.08 -2.03
N MET A 67 1.71 -10.12 -1.20
CA MET A 67 3.07 -9.92 -1.69
C MET A 67 3.39 -10.93 -2.79
N PRO A 68 3.88 -10.48 -3.95
CA PRO A 68 4.20 -11.38 -5.04
C PRO A 68 5.38 -12.28 -4.67
N LEU A 69 5.37 -13.52 -5.17
CA LEU A 69 6.42 -14.51 -4.86
C LEU A 69 7.80 -14.11 -5.37
N ASP A 70 7.86 -13.33 -6.45
CA ASP A 70 9.08 -12.75 -7.01
C ASP A 70 9.46 -11.40 -6.36
N GLY A 71 8.77 -11.02 -5.28
CA GLY A 71 8.99 -9.75 -4.57
C GLY A 71 8.55 -8.53 -5.37
N VAL A 72 8.56 -7.36 -4.72
CA VAL A 72 8.43 -6.07 -5.42
C VAL A 72 9.79 -5.80 -6.08
N ARG A 73 9.82 -5.62 -7.39
CA ARG A 73 11.08 -5.44 -8.15
C ARG A 73 11.63 -4.01 -8.00
N PHE A 74 12.85 -3.79 -8.49
CA PHE A 74 13.42 -2.44 -8.54
C PHE A 74 12.51 -1.50 -9.35
N LEU A 75 12.17 -0.35 -8.76
CA LEU A 75 11.21 0.64 -9.30
C LEU A 75 9.81 0.07 -9.60
N ASP A 76 9.45 -1.06 -8.99
CA ASP A 76 8.10 -1.60 -9.01
C ASP A 76 7.24 -0.91 -7.94
N GLY A 77 5.93 -0.96 -8.14
CA GLY A 77 4.98 -0.21 -7.32
C GLY A 77 3.61 -0.21 -7.95
N TYR A 78 2.74 0.66 -7.45
CA TYR A 78 1.38 0.81 -7.93
C TYR A 78 1.07 2.27 -8.22
N LEU A 79 0.12 2.50 -9.12
CA LEU A 79 -0.57 3.77 -9.25
C LEU A 79 -1.93 3.61 -8.59
N MET A 80 -2.37 4.62 -7.87
CA MET A 80 -3.70 4.68 -7.29
C MET A 80 -4.28 6.06 -7.53
N GLN A 81 -5.55 6.10 -7.94
CA GLN A 81 -6.33 7.31 -8.07
C GLN A 81 -7.58 7.19 -7.19
N PRO A 82 -7.79 8.11 -6.23
CA PRO A 82 -9.04 8.16 -5.48
C PRO A 82 -10.18 8.58 -6.40
N LEU A 83 -11.32 7.89 -6.28
CA LEU A 83 -12.59 8.20 -6.94
C LEU A 83 -13.68 8.33 -5.86
N ASP A 84 -14.88 8.71 -6.28
CA ASP A 84 -16.05 8.76 -5.39
C ASP A 84 -16.45 7.33 -4.96
N GLY A 85 -16.14 6.99 -3.70
CA GLY A 85 -16.49 5.71 -3.07
C GLY A 85 -15.56 4.52 -3.38
N GLU A 86 -14.61 4.67 -4.31
CA GLU A 86 -13.66 3.62 -4.68
C GLU A 86 -12.27 4.18 -5.07
N MET A 87 -11.34 3.28 -5.35
CA MET A 87 -10.02 3.58 -5.87
C MET A 87 -9.78 2.87 -7.19
N ALA A 88 -9.27 3.58 -8.19
CA ALA A 88 -8.68 2.96 -9.37
C ALA A 88 -7.21 2.62 -9.08
N VAL A 89 -6.81 1.38 -9.35
CA VAL A 89 -5.48 0.86 -9.02
C VAL A 89 -4.85 0.20 -10.24
N TRP A 90 -3.61 0.55 -10.54
CA TRP A 90 -2.80 -0.09 -11.57
C TRP A 90 -1.58 -0.75 -10.94
N TYR A 91 -1.45 -2.06 -11.17
CA TYR A 91 -0.35 -2.87 -10.66
C TYR A 91 -0.04 -4.00 -11.64
N ARG A 92 1.23 -4.10 -12.07
CA ARG A 92 1.74 -5.16 -12.96
C ARG A 92 0.86 -5.44 -14.19
N GLY A 93 0.52 -4.37 -14.91
CA GLY A 93 -0.28 -4.45 -16.14
C GLY A 93 -1.76 -4.74 -15.92
N LYS A 94 -2.24 -4.80 -14.67
CA LYS A 94 -3.66 -4.93 -14.33
C LYS A 94 -4.21 -3.60 -13.87
N ALA A 95 -5.40 -3.26 -14.37
CA ALA A 95 -6.23 -2.17 -13.86
C ALA A 95 -7.39 -2.78 -13.06
N MET A 96 -7.62 -2.26 -11.86
CA MET A 96 -8.63 -2.76 -10.92
C MET A 96 -9.36 -1.58 -10.28
N ARG A 97 -10.60 -1.83 -9.85
CA ARG A 97 -11.35 -0.93 -8.97
C ARG A 97 -11.54 -1.63 -7.63
N MET A 98 -11.24 -0.91 -6.55
CA MET A 98 -11.23 -1.44 -5.19
C MET A 98 -12.00 -0.48 -4.28
N GLU A 99 -12.85 -1.03 -3.42
CA GLU A 99 -13.45 -0.25 -2.33
C GLU A 99 -12.36 0.27 -1.39
N TYR A 100 -12.60 1.41 -0.74
CA TYR A 100 -11.73 1.87 0.33
C TYR A 100 -11.76 0.87 1.49
N PRO A 101 -10.59 0.51 2.06
CA PRO A 101 -10.53 -0.13 3.36
C PRO A 101 -11.43 0.55 4.40
N HIS A 102 -12.22 -0.24 5.15
CA HIS A 102 -13.19 0.25 6.15
C HIS A 102 -12.62 1.17 7.25
N TRP A 103 -11.30 1.22 7.40
CA TRP A 103 -10.61 2.05 8.39
C TRP A 103 -10.07 3.35 7.79
N TRP A 104 -10.29 3.59 6.49
CA TRP A 104 -9.77 4.74 5.75
C TRP A 104 -10.71 5.96 5.82
N ASP A 105 -11.72 5.93 6.69
CA ASP A 105 -12.61 7.06 7.01
C ASP A 105 -11.85 8.22 7.68
#